data_AF-A0A6J7C1H2-F1
#
_entry.id   AF-A0A6J7C1H2-F1
#
_cell.length_a   1.000
_cell.length_b   1.000
_cell.length_c   1.000
_cell.angle_alpha   90.00
_cell.angle_beta   90.00
_cell.angle_gamma   90.00
#
_symmetry.space_group_name_H-M   'P 1'
#
loop_
_entity.id
_entity.type
_entity.pdbx_description
1 polymer ?
#
loop_
_entity_poly.entity_id
_entity_poly.type
_entity_poly.pdbx_seq_one_letter_code
_entity_poly.pdbx_strand_id
1 'polypeptide(L)'
;MTIADYDGAPLLERYSDVRARTESLAAPLTAEDQTVQSMPDASPTKWHRGHVTWFFETFVLAENEHEFAPHDERFMFLFNSYYEFVGPRHARAERGRITRPGTREIGAYRGNVDDRMRDLLTRLDSGTLHKIAPVIELGFHHEKQHQELLLMDIKHLLSTNPLRPVYSGTPSRVAASDVLGWVDVEGGLVEIGHAGDGFHFDNEEPRHRVWLEPFRLADRLVTNGEWLEFMADNGYRRHELWLAEGRAHVLAEGWQSPLYWIELDGVWFEHSLNGTWPINPGLPVSHVSFFEAEAFATWAGKRLPTESEWEHAVVCDGQPVAGNLADVETFHPRAAGASDGKLRQVYGDCWEWTASAYHPYPGFHPPAGAIGEYNGKFMSNQMVLRGGCAFTPPDHMRATYRNFFPHAARWALSGVRLADGGAPPGASS
;
A
#
# COMPACT_ATOMS: atom_id res chain seq x y z
N MET A 1 6.07 19.86 7.07
CA MET A 1 7.24 19.87 7.97
C MET A 1 7.79 21.28 7.98
N THR A 2 8.37 21.71 9.10
CA THR A 2 9.08 23.00 9.21
C THR A 2 10.58 22.79 9.08
N ILE A 3 11.35 23.84 8.82
CA ILE A 3 12.83 23.79 8.75
C ILE A 3 13.45 23.15 10.01
N ALA A 4 12.79 23.27 11.17
CA ALA A 4 13.23 22.68 12.44
C ALA A 4 13.13 21.14 12.48
N ASP A 5 12.32 20.51 11.62
CA ASP A 5 12.17 19.05 11.54
C ASP A 5 13.40 18.38 10.89
N TYR A 6 14.32 19.18 10.33
CA TYR A 6 15.55 18.72 9.66
C TYR A 6 16.83 19.01 10.46
N ASP A 7 16.70 19.43 11.71
CA ASP A 7 17.83 19.45 12.65
C ASP A 7 18.26 18.02 13.02
N GLY A 8 19.54 17.84 13.36
CA GLY A 8 20.14 16.50 13.52
C GLY A 8 19.44 15.60 14.56
N ALA A 9 19.00 16.16 15.69
CA ALA A 9 18.34 15.36 16.75
C ALA A 9 16.93 14.88 16.35
N PRO A 10 15.99 15.74 15.88
CA PRO A 10 14.71 15.28 15.34
C PRO A 10 14.84 14.28 14.19
N LEU A 11 15.79 14.50 13.28
CA LEU A 11 16.00 13.61 12.13
C LEU A 11 16.52 12.22 12.55
N LEU A 12 17.38 12.18 13.58
CA LEU A 12 17.90 10.93 14.15
C LEU A 12 16.83 10.13 14.91
N GLU A 13 15.95 10.79 15.64
CA GLU A 13 14.82 10.14 16.31
C GLU A 13 13.90 9.47 15.28
N ARG A 14 13.51 10.21 14.24
CA ARG A 14 12.69 9.69 13.14
C ARG A 14 13.36 8.56 12.38
N TYR A 15 14.67 8.66 12.12
CA TYR A 15 15.45 7.55 11.57
C TYR A 15 15.32 6.32 12.45
N SER A 16 15.57 6.46 13.76
CA SER A 16 15.51 5.35 14.71
C SER A 16 14.12 4.69 14.75
N ASP A 17 13.05 5.49 14.76
CA ASP A 17 11.67 4.99 14.81
C ASP A 17 11.29 4.21 13.55
N VAL A 18 11.60 4.76 12.37
CA VAL A 18 11.32 4.10 11.09
C VAL A 18 12.08 2.77 11.00
N ARG A 19 13.37 2.76 11.38
CA ARG A 19 14.21 1.56 11.32
C ARG A 19 13.78 0.50 12.31
N ALA A 20 13.40 0.89 13.53
CA ALA A 20 12.95 -0.01 14.59
C ALA A 20 11.64 -0.71 14.23
N ARG A 21 10.71 -0.01 13.55
CA ARG A 21 9.44 -0.62 13.11
C ARG A 21 9.64 -1.78 12.14
N THR A 22 10.57 -1.68 11.20
CA THR A 22 10.88 -2.81 10.29
C THR A 22 11.35 -4.04 11.06
N GLU A 23 12.17 -3.87 12.09
CA GLU A 23 12.64 -4.98 12.93
C GLU A 23 11.54 -5.54 13.82
N SER A 24 10.64 -4.70 14.36
CA SER A 24 9.52 -5.19 15.16
C SER A 24 8.53 -6.02 14.34
N LEU A 25 8.32 -5.67 13.06
CA LEU A 25 7.49 -6.47 12.14
C LEU A 25 8.18 -7.76 11.68
N ALA A 26 9.52 -7.80 11.65
CA ALA A 26 10.25 -9.03 11.31
C ALA A 26 10.42 -9.98 12.51
N ALA A 27 10.32 -9.47 13.74
CA ALA A 27 10.63 -10.21 14.97
C ALA A 27 9.83 -11.50 15.19
N PRO A 28 8.54 -11.60 14.82
CA PRO A 28 7.77 -12.84 15.01
C PRO A 28 8.21 -14.00 14.09
N LEU A 29 8.97 -13.72 13.04
CA LEU A 29 9.30 -14.68 11.99
C LEU A 29 10.59 -15.47 12.29
N THR A 30 10.59 -16.75 11.92
CA THR A 30 11.83 -17.55 11.94
C THR A 30 12.75 -17.22 10.76
N ALA A 31 13.94 -17.83 10.71
CA ALA A 31 14.85 -17.63 9.58
C ALA A 31 14.31 -18.23 8.27
N GLU A 32 13.53 -19.30 8.37
CA GLU A 32 12.86 -19.98 7.28
C GLU A 32 11.82 -19.07 6.63
N ASP A 33 10.93 -18.48 7.44
CA ASP A 33 9.87 -17.57 6.97
C ASP A 33 10.46 -16.34 6.26
N GLN A 34 11.59 -15.83 6.76
CA GLN A 34 12.22 -14.64 6.17
C GLN A 34 12.96 -14.91 4.84
N THR A 35 13.06 -16.16 4.39
CA THR A 35 13.87 -16.55 3.21
C THR A 35 13.03 -16.87 1.98
N VAL A 36 11.79 -17.35 2.15
CA VAL A 36 10.97 -17.85 1.05
C VAL A 36 10.30 -16.70 0.27
N GLN A 37 10.17 -16.88 -1.05
CA GLN A 37 9.36 -16.03 -1.92
C GLN A 37 8.17 -16.84 -2.42
N SER A 38 6.97 -16.47 -1.99
CA SER A 38 5.73 -17.22 -2.24
C SER A 38 5.11 -16.95 -3.62
N MET A 39 5.50 -15.86 -4.28
CA MET A 39 5.16 -15.54 -5.68
C MET A 39 6.13 -14.48 -6.24
N PRO A 40 6.22 -14.29 -7.57
CA PRO A 40 7.14 -13.32 -8.17
C PRO A 40 6.96 -11.87 -7.70
N ASP A 41 5.74 -11.50 -7.31
CA ASP A 41 5.45 -10.16 -6.83
C ASP A 41 5.86 -9.91 -5.37
N ALA A 42 5.83 -10.96 -4.54
CA ALA A 42 6.30 -10.91 -3.16
C ALA A 42 7.83 -10.93 -3.11
N SER A 43 8.42 -10.45 -2.02
CA SER A 43 9.83 -10.57 -1.70
C SER A 43 10.05 -11.17 -0.31
N PRO A 44 11.13 -11.95 -0.09
CA PRO A 44 11.43 -12.46 1.24
C PRO A 44 11.60 -11.33 2.26
N THR A 45 11.15 -11.51 3.50
CA THR A 45 11.29 -10.50 4.56
C THR A 45 12.75 -10.06 4.76
N LYS A 46 13.71 -10.99 4.68
CA LYS A 46 15.14 -10.63 4.77
C LYS A 46 15.62 -9.78 3.59
N TRP A 47 14.99 -9.92 2.42
CA TRP A 47 15.27 -9.05 1.28
C TRP A 47 14.73 -7.65 1.54
N HIS A 48 13.50 -7.49 2.05
CA HIS A 48 12.99 -6.17 2.44
C HIS A 48 13.90 -5.47 3.44
N ARG A 49 14.29 -6.19 4.51
CA ARG A 49 15.23 -5.70 5.53
C ARG A 49 16.56 -5.24 4.94
N GLY A 50 17.14 -6.02 4.03
CA GLY A 50 18.36 -5.65 3.32
C GLY A 50 18.18 -4.47 2.35
N HIS A 51 17.09 -4.46 1.60
CA HIS A 51 16.80 -3.46 0.57
C HIS A 51 16.60 -2.05 1.11
N VAL A 52 15.82 -1.89 2.18
CA VAL A 52 15.64 -0.57 2.80
C VAL A 52 16.92 -0.06 3.45
N THR A 53 17.86 -0.96 3.77
CA THR A 53 19.20 -0.61 4.29
C THR A 53 20.12 -0.17 3.16
N TRP A 54 20.08 -0.91 2.05
CA TRP A 54 20.76 -0.57 0.81
C TRP A 54 20.38 0.82 0.31
N PHE A 55 19.12 1.24 0.48
CA PHE A 55 18.69 2.60 0.12
C PHE A 55 19.52 3.67 0.82
N PHE A 56 19.64 3.61 2.16
CA PHE A 56 20.42 4.60 2.92
C PHE A 56 21.91 4.49 2.63
N GLU A 57 22.45 3.27 2.47
CA GLU A 57 23.85 3.10 2.14
C GLU A 57 24.20 3.69 0.76
N THR A 58 23.31 3.51 -0.23
CA THR A 58 23.52 3.93 -1.61
C THR A 58 23.26 5.42 -1.82
N PHE A 59 22.11 5.92 -1.35
CA PHE A 59 21.66 7.29 -1.66
C PHE A 59 22.04 8.32 -0.60
N VAL A 60 22.48 7.89 0.59
CA VAL A 60 22.89 8.82 1.66
C VAL A 60 24.35 8.63 2.01
N LEU A 61 24.78 7.44 2.46
CA LEU A 61 26.15 7.24 2.93
C LEU A 61 27.18 7.37 1.79
N ALA A 62 26.92 6.80 0.61
CA ALA A 62 27.89 6.77 -0.49
C ALA A 62 28.39 8.16 -0.93
N GLU A 63 27.55 9.18 -0.83
CA GLU A 63 27.89 10.56 -1.25
C GLU A 63 28.33 11.46 -0.09
N ASN A 64 28.05 11.09 1.16
CA ASN A 64 28.18 11.99 2.31
C ASN A 64 29.12 11.48 3.42
N GLU A 65 29.48 10.19 3.40
CA GLU A 65 30.46 9.64 4.34
C GLU A 65 31.90 9.83 3.82
N HIS A 66 32.79 10.29 4.70
CA HIS A 66 34.20 10.40 4.38
C HIS A 66 34.83 9.01 4.19
N GLU A 67 35.56 8.81 3.08
CA GLU A 67 36.18 7.51 2.73
C GLU A 67 35.17 6.35 2.73
N PHE A 68 33.98 6.59 2.17
CA PHE A 68 32.93 5.60 2.06
C PHE A 68 33.44 4.26 1.50
N ALA A 69 33.11 3.19 2.22
CA ALA A 69 33.20 1.83 1.73
C ALA A 69 31.85 1.13 1.96
N PRO A 70 31.33 0.36 1.00
CA PRO A 70 30.12 -0.42 1.22
C PRO A 70 30.38 -1.52 2.25
N HIS A 71 29.35 -1.87 3.03
CA HIS A 71 29.41 -2.99 3.97
C HIS A 71 29.85 -4.29 3.29
N ASP A 72 29.30 -4.54 2.10
CA ASP A 72 29.69 -5.62 1.20
C ASP A 72 29.31 -5.22 -0.24
N GLU A 73 30.28 -5.17 -1.15
CA GLU A 73 30.02 -4.78 -2.55
C GLU A 73 28.97 -5.66 -3.24
N ARG A 74 28.83 -6.92 -2.82
CA ARG A 74 27.83 -7.85 -3.39
C ARG A 74 26.41 -7.44 -3.02
N PHE A 75 26.23 -6.72 -1.91
CA PHE A 75 24.91 -6.29 -1.45
C PHE A 75 24.32 -5.19 -2.34
N MET A 76 25.18 -4.41 -3.01
CA MET A 76 24.76 -3.43 -4.01
C MET A 76 24.01 -4.07 -5.17
N PHE A 77 24.46 -5.25 -5.61
CA PHE A 77 23.76 -6.04 -6.65
C PHE A 77 22.52 -6.76 -6.12
N LEU A 78 22.60 -7.35 -4.92
CA LEU A 78 21.53 -8.18 -4.36
C LEU A 78 20.30 -7.38 -3.94
N PHE A 79 20.51 -6.16 -3.45
CA PHE A 79 19.48 -5.33 -2.85
C PHE A 79 19.07 -4.12 -3.70
N ASN A 80 19.67 -3.90 -4.88
CA ASN A 80 19.07 -3.01 -5.86
C ASN A 80 17.71 -3.57 -6.32
N SER A 81 16.65 -2.77 -6.19
CA SER A 81 15.30 -3.16 -6.56
C SER A 81 15.08 -3.11 -8.08
N TYR A 82 15.32 -1.94 -8.66
CA TYR A 82 15.02 -1.60 -10.03
C TYR A 82 15.79 -0.40 -10.57
N TYR A 83 16.76 0.18 -9.84
CA TYR A 83 17.47 1.39 -10.27
C TYR A 83 18.53 1.06 -11.30
N GLU A 84 18.22 1.23 -12.59
CA GLU A 84 19.12 0.89 -13.70
C GLU A 84 20.31 1.86 -13.77
N PHE A 85 20.11 3.14 -13.38
CA PHE A 85 21.21 4.10 -13.22
C PHE A 85 22.22 3.70 -12.13
N VAL A 86 21.81 2.93 -11.12
CA VAL A 86 22.73 2.46 -10.07
C VAL A 86 23.54 1.26 -10.55
N GLY A 87 22.91 0.34 -11.30
CA GLY A 87 23.61 -0.79 -11.91
C GLY A 87 22.79 -2.07 -11.98
N PRO A 88 23.42 -3.20 -12.33
CA PRO A 88 22.74 -4.49 -12.46
C PRO A 88 22.17 -4.96 -11.13
N ARG A 89 21.18 -5.85 -11.19
CA ARG A 89 20.48 -6.37 -10.02
C ARG A 89 20.17 -7.86 -10.14
N HIS A 90 19.99 -8.50 -8.99
CA HIS A 90 19.43 -9.85 -8.96
C HIS A 90 17.97 -9.86 -9.44
N ALA A 91 17.57 -10.89 -10.17
CA ALA A 91 16.23 -10.98 -10.75
C ALA A 91 15.15 -11.02 -9.65
N ARG A 92 14.12 -10.17 -9.79
CA ARG A 92 13.03 -10.03 -8.78
C ARG A 92 12.34 -11.36 -8.46
N ALA A 93 11.99 -12.13 -9.48
CA ALA A 93 11.31 -13.43 -9.34
C ALA A 93 12.19 -14.52 -8.70
N GLU A 94 13.48 -14.24 -8.51
CA GLU A 94 14.49 -15.19 -8.05
C GLU A 94 15.06 -14.84 -6.67
N ARG A 95 14.48 -13.83 -5.98
CA ARG A 95 14.93 -13.39 -4.65
C ARG A 95 14.83 -14.52 -3.61
N GLY A 96 13.81 -15.37 -3.70
CA GLY A 96 13.62 -16.52 -2.81
C GLY A 96 14.65 -17.65 -2.95
N ARG A 97 15.47 -17.67 -4.01
CA ARG A 97 16.55 -18.65 -4.17
C ARG A 97 17.83 -18.27 -3.41
N ILE A 98 17.89 -17.04 -2.88
CA ILE A 98 19.08 -16.51 -2.23
C ILE A 98 19.07 -16.87 -0.75
N THR A 99 19.68 -18.00 -0.40
CA THR A 99 19.77 -18.46 1.00
C THR A 99 20.80 -17.67 1.83
N ARG A 100 21.78 -17.02 1.18
CA ARG A 100 22.79 -16.15 1.81
C ARG A 100 22.84 -14.78 1.14
N PRO A 101 22.96 -13.68 1.89
CA PRO A 101 23.08 -13.58 3.35
C PRO A 101 21.84 -14.10 4.12
N GLY A 102 22.08 -14.70 5.29
CA GLY A 102 21.03 -15.16 6.20
C GLY A 102 20.50 -14.01 7.06
N THR A 103 19.47 -14.27 7.88
CA THR A 103 18.82 -13.23 8.69
C THR A 103 19.75 -12.55 9.69
N ARG A 104 20.76 -13.27 10.21
CA ARG A 104 21.78 -12.71 11.10
C ARG A 104 22.72 -11.76 10.37
N GLU A 105 23.19 -12.13 9.17
CA GLU A 105 24.04 -11.26 8.36
C GLU A 105 23.28 -10.00 7.89
N ILE A 106 21.99 -10.13 7.56
CA ILE A 106 21.13 -8.98 7.29
C ILE A 106 20.98 -8.07 8.51
N GLY A 107 20.81 -8.65 9.71
CA GLY A 107 20.78 -7.87 10.96
C GLY A 107 22.11 -7.13 11.22
N ALA A 108 23.24 -7.78 10.96
CA ALA A 108 24.56 -7.13 11.07
C ALA A 108 24.74 -6.00 10.05
N TYR A 109 24.24 -6.18 8.83
CA TYR A 109 24.23 -5.14 7.80
C TYR A 109 23.39 -3.94 8.20
N ARG A 110 22.18 -4.17 8.70
CA ARG A 110 21.30 -3.14 9.24
C ARG A 110 21.98 -2.34 10.34
N GLY A 111 22.51 -3.03 11.36
CA GLY A 111 23.21 -2.39 12.47
C GLY A 111 24.40 -1.55 12.00
N ASN A 112 25.21 -2.05 11.05
CA ASN A 112 26.34 -1.30 10.51
C ASN A 112 25.92 0.01 9.82
N VAL A 113 24.91 -0.04 8.96
CA VAL A 113 24.40 1.16 8.27
C VAL A 113 23.70 2.10 9.24
N ASP A 114 22.97 1.58 10.23
CA ASP A 114 22.32 2.39 11.26
C ASP A 114 23.34 3.15 12.12
N ASP A 115 24.46 2.51 12.49
CA ASP A 115 25.54 3.17 13.24
C ASP A 115 26.22 4.28 12.41
N ARG A 116 26.47 4.02 11.12
CA ARG A 116 27.05 5.00 10.19
C ARG A 116 26.12 6.17 9.91
N MET A 117 24.83 5.90 9.74
CA MET A 117 23.80 6.94 9.60
C MET A 117 23.72 7.79 10.87
N ARG A 118 23.72 7.19 12.07
CA ARG A 118 23.72 7.94 13.33
C ARG A 118 24.93 8.85 13.46
N ASP A 119 26.12 8.33 13.13
CA ASP A 119 27.35 9.10 13.16
C ASP A 119 27.31 10.26 12.14
N LEU A 120 26.87 10.00 10.90
CA LEU A 120 26.70 11.02 9.87
C LEU A 120 25.74 12.13 10.33
N LEU A 121 24.55 11.78 10.81
CA LEU A 121 23.51 12.73 11.24
C LEU A 121 23.95 13.56 12.46
N THR A 122 24.85 13.05 13.28
CA THR A 122 25.38 13.76 14.45
C THR A 122 26.53 14.70 14.09
N ARG A 123 27.32 14.37 13.05
CA ARG A 123 28.53 15.12 12.68
C ARG A 123 28.28 16.26 11.68
N LEU A 124 27.28 16.13 10.82
CA LEU A 124 27.01 17.14 9.78
C LEU A 124 26.46 18.43 10.37
N ASP A 125 26.85 19.57 9.80
CA ASP A 125 26.28 20.87 10.13
C ASP A 125 24.85 21.00 9.56
N SER A 126 24.04 21.89 10.15
CA SER A 126 22.64 22.10 9.74
C SER A 126 22.49 22.44 8.26
N GLY A 127 23.43 23.16 7.65
CA GLY A 127 23.37 23.52 6.24
C GLY A 127 23.56 22.32 5.31
N THR A 128 24.45 21.39 5.68
CA THR A 128 24.64 20.14 4.95
C THR A 128 23.48 19.17 5.18
N LEU A 129 23.01 19.03 6.43
CA LEU A 129 21.83 18.23 6.75
C LEU A 129 20.61 18.66 5.95
N HIS A 130 20.36 19.96 5.84
CA HIS A 130 19.22 20.48 5.09
C HIS A 130 19.26 20.10 3.59
N LYS A 131 20.45 19.95 3.00
CA LYS A 131 20.60 19.54 1.60
C LYS A 131 20.31 18.06 1.38
N ILE A 132 20.66 17.19 2.34
CA ILE A 132 20.47 15.73 2.22
C ILE A 132 19.16 15.25 2.82
N ALA A 133 18.51 16.06 3.66
CA ALA A 133 17.26 15.74 4.32
C ALA A 133 16.15 15.26 3.37
N PRO A 134 15.96 15.83 2.15
CA PRO A 134 14.96 15.31 1.22
C PRO A 134 15.19 13.85 0.80
N VAL A 135 16.46 13.43 0.64
CA VAL A 135 16.82 12.04 0.29
C VAL A 135 16.60 11.10 1.48
N ILE A 136 16.92 11.56 2.69
CA ILE A 136 16.66 10.81 3.92
C ILE A 136 15.15 10.66 4.14
N GLU A 137 14.38 11.72 3.94
CA GLU A 137 12.93 11.73 4.03
C GLU A 137 12.31 10.76 3.02
N LEU A 138 12.79 10.77 1.77
CA LEU A 138 12.42 9.78 0.77
C LEU A 138 12.76 8.36 1.26
N GLY A 139 13.92 8.15 1.87
CA GLY A 139 14.31 6.87 2.47
C GLY A 139 13.36 6.42 3.59
N PHE A 140 12.86 7.34 4.42
CA PHE A 140 11.86 7.03 5.43
C PHE A 140 10.54 6.56 4.80
N HIS A 141 10.04 7.29 3.81
CA HIS A 141 8.80 6.93 3.13
C HIS A 141 8.96 5.66 2.29
N HIS A 142 10.12 5.41 1.70
CA HIS A 142 10.47 4.16 1.03
C HIS A 142 10.47 2.97 1.99
N GLU A 143 11.08 3.11 3.18
CA GLU A 143 11.03 2.03 4.18
C GLU A 143 9.61 1.81 4.71
N LYS A 144 8.80 2.87 4.86
CA LYS A 144 7.38 2.75 5.22
C LYS A 144 6.56 1.98 4.16
N GLN A 145 6.81 2.19 2.86
CA GLN A 145 6.22 1.36 1.80
C GLN A 145 6.62 -0.11 1.95
N HIS A 146 7.89 -0.35 2.28
CA HIS A 146 8.39 -1.71 2.50
C HIS A 146 7.90 -2.38 3.78
N GLN A 147 7.57 -1.62 4.83
CA GLN A 147 6.93 -2.15 6.04
C GLN A 147 5.52 -2.67 5.74
N GLU A 148 4.81 -1.95 4.89
CA GLU A 148 3.49 -2.38 4.41
C GLU A 148 3.59 -3.62 3.51
N LEU A 149 4.48 -3.61 2.51
CA LEU A 149 4.74 -4.77 1.64
C LEU A 149 5.19 -5.99 2.44
N LEU A 150 6.02 -5.80 3.45
CA LEU A 150 6.50 -6.87 4.32
C LEU A 150 5.33 -7.63 4.97
N LEU A 151 4.29 -6.92 5.45
CA LEU A 151 3.11 -7.56 6.04
C LEU A 151 2.25 -8.28 4.98
N MET A 152 2.09 -7.69 3.80
CA MET A 152 1.37 -8.32 2.68
C MET A 152 2.06 -9.61 2.21
N ASP A 153 3.39 -9.57 2.10
CA ASP A 153 4.20 -10.69 1.61
C ASP A 153 4.29 -11.82 2.65
N ILE A 154 4.38 -11.48 3.95
CA ILE A 154 4.24 -12.45 5.05
C ILE A 154 2.87 -13.11 4.99
N LYS A 155 1.78 -12.34 4.89
CA LYS A 155 0.42 -12.90 4.84
C LYS A 155 0.30 -13.87 3.68
N HIS A 156 0.78 -13.50 2.49
CA HIS A 156 0.76 -14.38 1.33
C HIS A 156 1.57 -15.66 1.60
N LEU A 157 2.80 -15.55 2.08
CA LEU A 157 3.64 -16.71 2.42
C LEU A 157 2.94 -17.68 3.38
N LEU A 158 2.48 -17.20 4.53
CA LEU A 158 1.87 -18.04 5.56
C LEU A 158 0.56 -18.67 5.09
N SER A 159 -0.21 -17.99 4.23
CA SER A 159 -1.43 -18.52 3.64
C SER A 159 -1.21 -19.71 2.71
N THR A 160 -0.04 -19.79 2.05
CA THR A 160 0.29 -20.91 1.16
C THR A 160 0.74 -22.15 1.91
N ASN A 161 1.06 -22.03 3.20
CA ASN A 161 1.47 -23.14 4.02
C ASN A 161 0.23 -23.95 4.49
N PRO A 162 0.14 -25.27 4.22
CA PRO A 162 -1.00 -26.09 4.63
C PRO A 162 -1.27 -26.09 6.14
N LEU A 163 -0.26 -25.81 6.96
CA LEU A 163 -0.39 -25.70 8.43
C LEU A 163 -0.97 -24.36 8.89
N ARG A 164 -1.11 -23.39 7.98
CA ARG A 164 -1.68 -22.04 8.23
C ARG A 164 -1.12 -21.38 9.49
N PRO A 165 0.22 -21.23 9.58
CA PRO A 165 0.87 -20.61 10.73
C PRO A 165 0.33 -19.20 10.97
N VAL A 166 0.29 -18.82 12.23
CA VAL A 166 -0.11 -17.47 12.68
C VAL A 166 1.14 -16.61 12.73
N TYR A 167 1.05 -15.37 12.23
CA TYR A 167 2.11 -14.39 12.40
C TYR A 167 2.06 -13.75 13.79
N SER A 168 0.99 -13.02 14.11
CA SER A 168 0.81 -12.31 15.39
C SER A 168 -0.59 -11.70 15.50
N GLY A 169 -0.92 -11.17 16.68
CA GLY A 169 -2.15 -10.43 16.94
C GLY A 169 -3.32 -11.27 17.43
N THR A 170 -4.50 -10.64 17.49
CA THR A 170 -5.76 -11.24 17.94
C THR A 170 -6.85 -11.05 16.88
N PRO A 171 -7.82 -11.96 16.79
CA PRO A 171 -8.91 -11.82 15.82
C PRO A 171 -9.79 -10.61 16.14
N SER A 172 -10.25 -9.92 15.09
CA SER A 172 -11.24 -8.85 15.20
C SER A 172 -12.55 -9.37 15.81
N ARG A 173 -13.23 -8.52 16.58
CA ARG A 173 -14.56 -8.83 17.13
C ARG A 173 -15.57 -9.05 15.99
N VAL A 174 -16.38 -10.10 16.10
CA VAL A 174 -17.48 -10.37 15.16
C VAL A 174 -18.47 -9.20 15.14
N ALA A 175 -18.78 -8.72 13.94
CA ALA A 175 -19.71 -7.62 13.69
C ALA A 175 -20.66 -7.99 12.55
N ALA A 176 -21.88 -7.45 12.57
CA ALA A 176 -22.80 -7.54 11.45
C ALA A 176 -22.49 -6.45 10.41
N SER A 177 -22.93 -6.63 9.17
CA SER A 177 -22.88 -5.59 8.15
C SER A 177 -23.71 -4.38 8.59
N ASP A 178 -23.06 -3.23 8.66
CA ASP A 178 -23.73 -1.96 8.92
C ASP A 178 -24.45 -1.44 7.67
N VAL A 179 -25.40 -0.51 7.82
CA VAL A 179 -26.11 0.08 6.67
C VAL A 179 -25.17 0.97 5.85
N LEU A 180 -25.25 0.87 4.53
CA LEU A 180 -24.49 1.73 3.61
C LEU A 180 -25.16 3.12 3.51
N GLY A 181 -24.42 4.18 3.86
CA GLY A 181 -24.80 5.56 3.62
C GLY A 181 -24.13 6.13 2.36
N TRP A 182 -24.50 7.37 2.01
CA TRP A 182 -23.93 8.11 0.88
C TRP A 182 -23.59 9.54 1.30
N VAL A 183 -22.48 10.05 0.80
CA VAL A 183 -22.07 11.45 0.92
C VAL A 183 -22.13 12.09 -0.47
N ASP A 184 -23.02 13.06 -0.63
CA ASP A 184 -23.17 13.82 -1.88
C ASP A 184 -22.05 14.88 -2.01
N VAL A 185 -21.49 15.01 -3.20
CA VAL A 185 -20.41 15.93 -3.54
C VAL A 185 -20.81 16.73 -4.77
N GLU A 186 -20.78 18.06 -4.65
CA GLU A 186 -21.26 18.97 -5.70
C GLU A 186 -20.41 18.89 -6.99
N GLY A 187 -19.10 18.66 -6.87
CA GLY A 187 -18.18 18.68 -8.02
C GLY A 187 -17.88 20.10 -8.52
N GLY A 188 -17.73 20.26 -9.83
CA GLY A 188 -17.33 21.49 -10.51
C GLY A 188 -15.86 21.49 -10.94
N LEU A 189 -15.31 22.69 -11.16
CA LEU A 189 -13.88 22.86 -11.45
C LEU A 189 -13.10 22.82 -10.13
N VAL A 190 -12.37 21.73 -9.90
CA VAL A 190 -11.63 21.48 -8.66
C VAL A 190 -10.14 21.34 -8.95
N GLU A 191 -9.32 21.38 -7.90
CA GLU A 191 -7.90 21.07 -7.99
C GLU A 191 -7.57 19.79 -7.25
N ILE A 192 -6.73 18.97 -7.86
CA ILE A 192 -6.18 17.74 -7.27
C ILE A 192 -4.66 17.72 -7.36
N GLY A 193 -4.02 16.95 -6.50
CA GLY A 193 -2.57 16.83 -6.38
C GLY A 193 -1.98 17.60 -5.20
N HIS A 194 -0.73 17.29 -4.90
CA HIS A 194 -0.03 17.81 -3.73
C HIS A 194 0.08 19.34 -3.73
N ALA A 195 -0.14 19.93 -2.56
CA ALA A 195 0.12 21.34 -2.29
C ALA A 195 0.80 21.51 -0.92
N GLY A 196 1.69 22.49 -0.84
CA GLY A 196 2.40 22.87 0.39
C GLY A 196 3.83 22.32 0.45
N ASP A 197 4.40 22.35 1.65
CA ASP A 197 5.82 22.04 1.89
C ASP A 197 6.02 20.67 2.58
N GLY A 198 4.98 19.83 2.57
CA GLY A 198 5.05 18.48 3.16
C GLY A 198 5.71 17.47 2.22
N PHE A 199 6.23 16.37 2.78
CA PHE A 199 6.68 15.27 1.93
C PHE A 199 5.52 14.75 1.08
N HIS A 200 5.85 14.42 -0.17
CA HIS A 200 5.00 13.74 -1.12
C HIS A 200 5.89 12.98 -2.10
N PHE A 201 5.32 11.99 -2.79
CA PHE A 201 6.00 11.39 -3.93
C PHE A 201 5.79 12.27 -5.17
N ASP A 202 6.77 12.30 -6.07
CA ASP A 202 6.71 13.04 -7.34
C ASP A 202 5.45 12.74 -8.17
N ASN A 203 4.91 11.53 -8.06
CA ASN A 203 3.67 11.14 -8.74
C ASN A 203 2.39 11.85 -8.23
N GLU A 204 2.47 12.55 -7.10
CA GLU A 204 1.39 13.36 -6.53
C GLU A 204 1.38 14.79 -7.11
N GLU A 205 2.38 15.14 -7.93
CA GLU A 205 2.59 16.45 -8.55
C GLU A 205 2.48 16.42 -10.08
N PRO A 206 2.25 17.59 -10.72
CA PRO A 206 1.86 18.86 -10.09
C PRO A 206 0.37 18.90 -9.75
N ARG A 207 0.00 19.79 -8.82
CA ARG A 207 -1.40 20.16 -8.60
C ARG A 207 -1.99 20.79 -9.86
N HIS A 208 -3.16 20.33 -10.26
CA HIS A 208 -3.79 20.72 -11.51
C HIS A 208 -5.32 20.70 -11.41
N ARG A 209 -5.98 21.31 -12.40
CA ARG A 209 -7.45 21.44 -12.43
C ARG A 209 -8.09 20.27 -13.15
N VAL A 210 -9.21 19.78 -12.61
CA VAL A 210 -10.08 18.77 -13.21
C VAL A 210 -11.54 19.19 -13.06
N TRP A 211 -12.38 18.78 -14.00
CA TRP A 211 -13.84 19.00 -13.91
C TRP A 211 -14.50 17.72 -13.41
N LEU A 212 -15.32 17.82 -12.37
CA LEU A 212 -16.10 16.72 -11.81
C LEU A 212 -17.59 17.04 -11.94
N GLU A 213 -18.37 16.12 -12.49
CA GLU A 213 -19.84 16.19 -12.39
C GLU A 213 -20.28 15.88 -10.94
N PRO A 214 -21.46 16.34 -10.49
CA PRO A 214 -21.98 15.96 -9.18
C PRO A 214 -22.07 14.43 -9.02
N PHE A 215 -21.59 13.94 -7.89
CA PHE A 215 -21.48 12.51 -7.60
C PHE A 215 -21.72 12.26 -6.12
N ARG A 216 -21.76 10.99 -5.73
CA ARG A 216 -21.77 10.59 -4.33
C ARG A 216 -20.86 9.40 -4.09
N LEU A 217 -20.24 9.36 -2.92
CA LEU A 217 -19.46 8.21 -2.47
C LEU A 217 -20.23 7.46 -1.38
N ALA A 218 -20.08 6.14 -1.38
CA ALA A 218 -20.45 5.31 -0.26
C ALA A 218 -19.74 5.82 1.00
N ASP A 219 -20.47 5.92 2.11
CA ASP A 219 -19.91 6.45 3.36
C ASP A 219 -19.00 5.45 4.07
N ARG A 220 -18.98 4.16 3.67
CA ARG A 220 -18.07 3.13 4.17
C ARG A 220 -17.59 2.22 3.04
N LEU A 221 -16.64 1.35 3.35
CA LEU A 221 -16.22 0.29 2.43
C LEU A 221 -17.29 -0.79 2.29
N VAL A 222 -17.29 -1.49 1.15
CA VAL A 222 -18.06 -2.71 0.93
C VAL A 222 -17.62 -3.75 1.94
N THR A 223 -18.59 -4.43 2.55
CA THR A 223 -18.36 -5.42 3.60
C THR A 223 -18.27 -6.84 3.05
N ASN A 224 -17.67 -7.72 3.84
CA ASN A 224 -17.66 -9.17 3.59
C ASN A 224 -19.07 -9.75 3.43
N GLY A 225 -20.05 -9.26 4.21
CA GLY A 225 -21.44 -9.68 4.11
C GLY A 225 -22.06 -9.37 2.75
N GLU A 226 -21.84 -8.15 2.25
CA GLU A 226 -22.28 -7.75 0.91
C GLU A 226 -21.55 -8.54 -0.18
N TRP A 227 -20.27 -8.87 0.03
CA TRP A 227 -19.53 -9.73 -0.90
C TRP A 227 -20.04 -11.17 -0.95
N LEU A 228 -20.47 -11.72 0.19
CA LEU A 228 -21.13 -13.03 0.25
C LEU A 228 -22.43 -13.03 -0.56
N GLU A 229 -23.19 -11.94 -0.57
CA GLU A 229 -24.39 -11.79 -1.42
C GLU A 229 -24.02 -11.80 -2.92
N PHE A 230 -22.99 -11.05 -3.32
CA PHE A 230 -22.45 -11.09 -4.69
C PHE A 230 -22.03 -12.50 -5.10
N MET A 231 -21.33 -13.23 -4.23
CA MET A 231 -20.94 -14.62 -4.47
C MET A 231 -22.16 -15.56 -4.58
N ALA A 232 -23.13 -15.41 -3.69
CA ALA A 232 -24.35 -16.22 -3.67
C ALA A 232 -25.22 -15.99 -4.92
N ASP A 233 -25.21 -14.77 -5.47
CA ASP A 233 -25.86 -14.41 -6.73
C ASP A 233 -25.00 -14.71 -7.97
N ASN A 234 -24.08 -15.69 -7.84
CA ASN A 234 -23.21 -16.18 -8.91
C ASN A 234 -22.30 -15.11 -9.54
N GLY A 235 -21.86 -14.11 -8.77
CA GLY A 235 -21.03 -12.99 -9.23
C GLY A 235 -19.80 -13.42 -10.03
N TYR A 236 -19.06 -14.43 -9.57
CA TYR A 236 -17.89 -14.99 -10.28
C TYR A 236 -18.22 -15.82 -11.54
N ARG A 237 -19.50 -16.15 -11.77
CA ARG A 237 -19.93 -16.99 -12.91
C ARG A 237 -20.65 -16.21 -14.00
N ARG A 238 -21.28 -15.09 -13.65
CA ARG A 238 -21.98 -14.18 -14.55
C ARG A 238 -20.99 -13.33 -15.35
N HIS A 239 -20.96 -13.46 -16.66
CA HIS A 239 -19.92 -12.84 -17.50
C HIS A 239 -20.20 -11.38 -17.80
N GLU A 240 -21.47 -10.99 -17.80
CA GLU A 240 -21.97 -9.65 -18.02
C GLU A 240 -21.54 -8.65 -16.95
N LEU A 241 -21.06 -9.15 -15.80
CA LEU A 241 -20.56 -8.32 -14.70
C LEU A 241 -19.09 -7.91 -14.87
N TRP A 242 -18.33 -8.54 -15.78
CA TRP A 242 -16.88 -8.42 -15.79
C TRP A 242 -16.37 -7.73 -17.04
N LEU A 243 -15.35 -6.88 -16.87
CA LEU A 243 -14.45 -6.52 -17.96
C LEU A 243 -13.89 -7.79 -18.64
N ALA A 244 -13.69 -7.73 -19.95
CA ALA A 244 -13.29 -8.90 -20.75
C ALA A 244 -11.96 -9.54 -20.27
N GLU A 245 -10.96 -8.72 -19.94
CA GLU A 245 -9.69 -9.20 -19.37
C GLU A 245 -9.89 -9.83 -17.99
N GLY A 246 -10.69 -9.19 -17.13
CA GLY A 246 -11.05 -9.72 -15.81
C GLY A 246 -11.74 -11.08 -15.91
N ARG A 247 -12.67 -11.24 -16.85
CA ARG A 247 -13.34 -12.53 -17.12
C ARG A 247 -12.34 -13.60 -17.54
N ALA A 248 -11.42 -13.27 -18.45
CA ALA A 248 -10.39 -14.20 -18.88
C ALA A 248 -9.50 -14.63 -17.71
N HIS A 249 -9.14 -13.69 -16.84
CA HIS A 249 -8.28 -13.93 -15.68
C HIS A 249 -8.97 -14.79 -14.60
N VAL A 250 -10.23 -14.46 -14.25
CA VAL A 250 -11.05 -15.27 -13.32
C VAL A 250 -11.17 -16.72 -13.78
N LEU A 251 -11.38 -16.94 -15.09
CA LEU A 251 -11.47 -18.29 -15.65
C LEU A 251 -10.12 -19.02 -15.65
N ALA A 252 -9.03 -18.33 -15.97
CA ALA A 252 -7.69 -18.92 -16.03
C ALA A 252 -7.20 -19.36 -14.64
N GLU A 253 -7.43 -18.53 -13.63
CA GLU A 253 -6.97 -18.76 -12.25
C GLU A 253 -8.03 -19.40 -11.34
N GLY A 254 -9.25 -19.60 -11.85
CA GLY A 254 -10.34 -20.26 -11.14
C GLY A 254 -10.85 -19.49 -9.91
N TRP A 255 -10.88 -18.16 -9.95
CA TRP A 255 -11.32 -17.34 -8.81
C TRP A 255 -12.81 -17.54 -8.49
N GLN A 256 -13.14 -17.72 -7.20
CA GLN A 256 -14.52 -17.92 -6.73
C GLN A 256 -14.88 -17.10 -5.48
N SER A 257 -13.89 -16.42 -4.89
CA SER A 257 -13.95 -15.66 -3.65
C SER A 257 -12.71 -14.75 -3.59
N PRO A 258 -12.67 -13.72 -2.72
CA PRO A 258 -11.46 -12.94 -2.45
C PRO A 258 -10.25 -13.80 -2.08
N LEU A 259 -9.04 -13.26 -2.25
CA LEU A 259 -7.81 -14.00 -1.95
C LEU A 259 -7.77 -14.31 -0.43
N TYR A 260 -7.31 -15.52 -0.09
CA TYR A 260 -7.28 -16.11 1.26
C TYR A 260 -8.61 -16.62 1.83
N TRP A 261 -9.72 -16.49 1.09
CA TRP A 261 -10.98 -17.12 1.46
C TRP A 261 -10.98 -18.60 1.10
N ILE A 262 -11.42 -19.43 2.04
CA ILE A 262 -11.40 -20.89 1.91
C ILE A 262 -12.71 -21.45 2.45
N GLU A 263 -13.38 -22.25 1.65
CA GLU A 263 -14.61 -22.94 2.04
C GLU A 263 -14.28 -24.28 2.73
N LEU A 264 -14.80 -24.48 3.94
CA LEU A 264 -14.70 -25.72 4.71
C LEU A 264 -16.12 -26.10 5.16
N ASP A 265 -16.60 -27.26 4.74
CA ASP A 265 -17.93 -27.79 5.08
C ASP A 265 -19.09 -26.79 4.86
N GLY A 266 -19.02 -26.02 3.77
CA GLY A 266 -20.03 -25.01 3.41
C GLY A 266 -19.92 -23.68 4.16
N VAL A 267 -18.85 -23.48 4.94
CA VAL A 267 -18.57 -22.23 5.66
C VAL A 267 -17.31 -21.59 5.10
N TRP A 268 -17.38 -20.29 4.83
CA TRP A 268 -16.23 -19.50 4.40
C TRP A 268 -15.37 -19.06 5.59
N PHE A 269 -14.07 -19.24 5.46
CA PHE A 269 -13.04 -18.76 6.37
C PHE A 269 -12.08 -17.84 5.62
N GLU A 270 -11.47 -16.87 6.30
CA GLU A 270 -10.32 -16.11 5.79
C GLU A 270 -9.06 -16.48 6.58
N HIS A 271 -7.94 -16.70 5.89
CA HIS A 271 -6.63 -16.68 6.51
C HIS A 271 -6.11 -15.23 6.63
N SER A 272 -5.96 -14.75 7.86
CA SER A 272 -5.38 -13.45 8.23
C SER A 272 -4.00 -13.64 8.90
N LEU A 273 -3.28 -12.54 9.14
CA LEU A 273 -2.02 -12.57 9.90
C LEU A 273 -2.20 -13.07 11.35
N ASN A 274 -3.41 -12.96 11.91
CA ASN A 274 -3.74 -13.42 13.26
C ASN A 274 -4.39 -14.82 13.30
N GLY A 275 -4.51 -15.50 12.15
CA GLY A 275 -5.02 -16.87 12.06
C GLY A 275 -6.12 -17.06 11.03
N THR A 276 -6.71 -18.26 11.02
CA THR A 276 -7.79 -18.60 10.08
C THR A 276 -9.12 -18.61 10.80
N TRP A 277 -10.05 -17.75 10.39
CA TRP A 277 -11.29 -17.49 11.12
C TRP A 277 -12.49 -17.50 10.17
N PRO A 278 -13.70 -17.83 10.65
CA PRO A 278 -14.91 -17.64 9.86
C PRO A 278 -15.02 -16.19 9.36
N ILE A 279 -15.54 -16.00 8.15
CA ILE A 279 -15.73 -14.66 7.58
C ILE A 279 -16.57 -13.80 8.53
N ASN A 280 -16.03 -12.65 8.91
CA ASN A 280 -16.71 -11.66 9.72
C ASN A 280 -17.47 -10.70 8.79
N PRO A 281 -18.81 -10.77 8.72
CA PRO A 281 -19.59 -10.10 7.68
C PRO A 281 -19.55 -8.57 7.80
N GLY A 282 -19.31 -8.01 8.99
CA GLY A 282 -19.24 -6.57 9.22
C GLY A 282 -17.91 -5.89 8.88
N LEU A 283 -16.86 -6.66 8.57
CA LEU A 283 -15.57 -6.08 8.16
C LEU A 283 -15.59 -5.74 6.66
N PRO A 284 -14.78 -4.75 6.22
CA PRO A 284 -14.51 -4.52 4.81
C PRO A 284 -14.05 -5.78 4.10
N VAL A 285 -14.55 -5.99 2.88
CA VAL A 285 -13.95 -6.97 1.98
C VAL A 285 -12.54 -6.52 1.62
N SER A 286 -11.60 -7.46 1.66
CA SER A 286 -10.19 -7.21 1.43
C SER A 286 -9.57 -8.25 0.51
N HIS A 287 -8.41 -7.92 -0.06
CA HIS A 287 -7.66 -8.79 -0.96
C HIS A 287 -8.42 -9.14 -2.26
N VAL A 288 -9.13 -8.14 -2.79
CA VAL A 288 -9.81 -8.21 -4.08
C VAL A 288 -9.03 -7.44 -5.14
N SER A 289 -9.03 -7.96 -6.36
CA SER A 289 -8.46 -7.33 -7.54
C SER A 289 -9.30 -6.14 -8.00
N PHE A 290 -8.73 -5.30 -8.88
CA PHE A 290 -9.50 -4.27 -9.57
C PHE A 290 -10.66 -4.89 -10.37
N PHE A 291 -10.42 -6.04 -11.02
CA PHE A 291 -11.46 -6.75 -11.77
C PHE A 291 -12.63 -7.19 -10.89
N GLU A 292 -12.33 -7.73 -9.70
CA GLU A 292 -13.34 -8.07 -8.71
C GLU A 292 -14.09 -6.84 -8.20
N ALA A 293 -13.37 -5.74 -7.93
CA ALA A 293 -13.95 -4.49 -7.46
C ALA A 293 -14.91 -3.87 -8.47
N GLU A 294 -14.53 -3.85 -9.75
CA GLU A 294 -15.37 -3.38 -10.86
C GLU A 294 -16.60 -4.26 -11.02
N ALA A 295 -16.43 -5.59 -11.03
CA ALA A 295 -17.54 -6.51 -11.20
C ALA A 295 -18.56 -6.44 -10.06
N PHE A 296 -18.08 -6.24 -8.83
CA PHE A 296 -18.94 -6.00 -7.68
C PHE A 296 -19.70 -4.67 -7.82
N ALA A 297 -19.04 -3.60 -8.23
CA ALA A 297 -19.68 -2.30 -8.43
C ALA A 297 -20.77 -2.37 -9.51
N THR A 298 -20.48 -3.04 -10.63
CA THR A 298 -21.44 -3.31 -11.71
C THR A 298 -22.63 -4.14 -11.22
N TRP A 299 -22.39 -5.20 -10.43
CA TRP A 299 -23.47 -6.00 -9.82
C TRP A 299 -24.36 -5.18 -8.89
N ALA A 300 -23.78 -4.27 -8.11
CA ALA A 300 -24.50 -3.38 -7.21
C ALA A 300 -25.27 -2.25 -7.95
N GLY A 301 -25.16 -2.15 -9.28
CA GLY A 301 -25.73 -1.04 -10.06
C GLY A 301 -25.06 0.30 -9.72
N LYS A 302 -23.75 0.26 -9.48
CA LYS A 302 -22.87 1.38 -9.10
C LYS A 302 -21.60 1.36 -9.96
N ARG A 303 -20.59 2.13 -9.56
CA ARG A 303 -19.27 2.16 -10.18
C ARG A 303 -18.19 2.37 -9.13
N LEU A 304 -16.93 2.30 -9.54
CA LEU A 304 -15.80 2.78 -8.74
C LEU A 304 -15.66 4.31 -8.88
N PRO A 305 -15.18 5.03 -7.84
CA PRO A 305 -14.81 6.44 -7.97
C PRO A 305 -13.57 6.58 -8.84
N THR A 306 -13.44 7.68 -9.58
CA THR A 306 -12.13 8.11 -10.10
C THR A 306 -11.24 8.57 -8.94
N GLU A 307 -9.91 8.58 -9.12
CA GLU A 307 -9.00 9.10 -8.09
C GLU A 307 -9.25 10.57 -7.77
N SER A 308 -9.72 11.35 -8.75
CA SER A 308 -10.07 12.76 -8.60
C SER A 308 -11.34 12.96 -7.79
N GLU A 309 -12.38 12.16 -8.04
CA GLU A 309 -13.60 12.15 -7.23
C GLU A 309 -13.29 11.75 -5.78
N TRP A 310 -12.47 10.71 -5.60
CA TRP A 310 -12.05 10.27 -4.28
C TRP A 310 -11.34 11.41 -3.54
N GLU A 311 -10.27 11.97 -4.12
CA GLU A 311 -9.47 13.02 -3.49
C GLU A 311 -10.32 14.24 -3.14
N HIS A 312 -11.15 14.69 -4.08
CA HIS A 312 -12.01 15.86 -3.87
C HIS A 312 -13.02 15.62 -2.74
N ALA A 313 -13.67 14.45 -2.72
CA ALA A 313 -14.63 14.10 -1.67
C ALA A 313 -13.96 14.07 -0.28
N VAL A 314 -12.76 13.49 -0.17
CA VAL A 314 -12.01 13.45 1.10
C VAL A 314 -11.63 14.85 1.57
N VAL A 315 -11.17 15.71 0.65
CA VAL A 315 -10.81 17.11 0.96
C VAL A 315 -12.05 17.90 1.41
N CYS A 316 -13.20 17.72 0.75
CA CYS A 316 -14.45 18.38 1.12
C CYS A 316 -15.01 17.91 2.46
N ASP A 317 -14.92 16.61 2.76
CA ASP A 317 -15.38 16.02 4.02
C ASP A 317 -14.57 16.53 5.23
N GLY A 318 -13.30 16.89 4.98
CA GLY A 318 -12.42 17.57 5.93
C GLY A 318 -11.98 16.70 7.11
N GLN A 319 -12.05 15.38 6.96
CA GLN A 319 -11.57 14.46 7.98
C GLN A 319 -10.04 14.48 8.08
N PRO A 320 -9.50 14.44 9.32
CA PRO A 320 -8.06 14.27 9.50
C PRO A 320 -7.62 12.92 8.93
N VAL A 321 -6.33 12.82 8.57
CA VAL A 321 -5.72 11.54 8.19
C VAL A 321 -5.64 10.66 9.45
N ALA A 322 -6.71 9.93 9.71
CA ALA A 322 -6.91 9.10 10.89
C ALA A 322 -7.84 7.93 10.53
N GLY A 323 -7.68 6.82 11.24
CA GLY A 323 -8.44 5.60 10.97
C GLY A 323 -7.65 4.37 11.39
N ASN A 324 -7.99 3.23 10.80
CA ASN A 324 -7.26 1.98 11.04
C ASN A 324 -6.00 1.93 10.18
N LEU A 325 -5.00 2.73 10.56
CA LEU A 325 -3.65 2.72 9.98
C LEU A 325 -2.71 2.05 10.98
N ALA A 326 -1.70 1.35 10.49
CA ALA A 326 -0.63 0.77 11.30
C ALA A 326 -1.12 -0.17 12.43
N ASP A 327 -2.17 -0.96 12.17
CA ASP A 327 -2.75 -1.86 13.14
C ASP A 327 -1.80 -2.99 13.52
N VAL A 328 -1.45 -3.04 14.81
CA VAL A 328 -0.61 -4.06 15.41
C VAL A 328 -1.37 -4.98 16.37
N GLU A 329 -2.67 -4.72 16.56
CA GLU A 329 -3.53 -5.56 17.40
C GLU A 329 -4.09 -6.71 16.57
N THR A 330 -4.79 -6.39 15.48
CA THR A 330 -5.44 -7.41 14.63
C THR A 330 -4.71 -7.64 13.31
N PHE A 331 -3.91 -6.69 12.82
CA PHE A 331 -3.34 -6.71 11.47
C PHE A 331 -4.43 -6.96 10.40
N HIS A 332 -5.59 -6.33 10.56
CA HIS A 332 -6.76 -6.59 9.73
C HIS A 332 -7.71 -5.39 9.68
N PRO A 333 -8.59 -5.27 8.66
CA PRO A 333 -9.65 -4.26 8.64
C PRO A 333 -10.57 -4.34 9.86
N ARG A 334 -11.17 -3.19 10.20
CA ARG A 334 -12.14 -3.03 11.28
C ARG A 334 -13.51 -2.73 10.68
N ALA A 335 -14.57 -3.09 11.40
CA ALA A 335 -15.94 -2.73 11.00
C ALA A 335 -16.10 -1.20 11.03
N ALA A 336 -16.96 -0.68 10.16
CA ALA A 336 -17.31 0.74 10.18
C ALA A 336 -17.85 1.13 11.57
N GLY A 337 -17.40 2.26 12.10
CA GLY A 337 -18.00 2.88 13.28
C GLY A 337 -19.40 3.43 12.99
N ALA A 338 -20.06 4.01 13.99
CA ALA A 338 -21.35 4.67 13.80
C ALA A 338 -21.25 5.79 12.75
N SER A 339 -22.27 5.91 11.90
CA SER A 339 -22.36 7.00 10.91
C SER A 339 -22.63 8.34 11.60
N ASP A 340 -21.90 9.36 11.18
CA ASP A 340 -22.03 10.77 11.57
C ASP A 340 -22.35 11.67 10.35
N GLY A 341 -22.70 11.05 9.22
CA GLY A 341 -22.94 11.74 7.95
C GLY A 341 -21.67 12.04 7.14
N LYS A 342 -20.50 11.54 7.56
CA LYS A 342 -19.23 11.70 6.86
C LYS A 342 -18.69 10.39 6.27
N LEU A 343 -17.61 10.51 5.48
CA LEU A 343 -16.88 9.37 4.93
C LEU A 343 -16.16 8.55 6.01
N ARG A 344 -16.74 7.44 6.45
CA ARG A 344 -16.09 6.47 7.33
C ARG A 344 -15.07 5.64 6.56
N GLN A 345 -14.02 5.22 7.27
CA GLN A 345 -12.98 4.31 6.75
C GLN A 345 -12.27 4.84 5.49
N VAL A 346 -12.25 6.16 5.31
CA VAL A 346 -11.59 6.77 4.15
C VAL A 346 -10.07 6.70 4.25
N TYR A 347 -9.54 6.61 5.46
CA TYR A 347 -8.14 6.30 5.70
C TYR A 347 -7.97 5.00 6.48
N GLY A 348 -7.07 4.15 5.99
CA GLY A 348 -6.79 2.85 6.60
C GLY A 348 -7.79 1.77 6.21
N ASP A 349 -7.82 0.68 6.98
CA ASP A 349 -8.57 -0.55 6.67
C ASP A 349 -8.11 -1.22 5.39
N CYS A 350 -8.46 -0.68 4.22
CA CYS A 350 -8.08 -1.19 2.90
C CYS A 350 -7.77 -0.06 1.94
N TRP A 351 -6.78 -0.26 1.07
CA TRP A 351 -6.62 0.58 -0.11
C TRP A 351 -7.86 0.47 -0.99
N GLU A 352 -8.38 1.60 -1.44
CA GLU A 352 -9.63 1.67 -2.20
C GLU A 352 -9.33 1.73 -3.70
N TRP A 353 -9.74 0.71 -4.45
CA TRP A 353 -9.61 0.75 -5.92
C TRP A 353 -10.38 1.92 -6.54
N THR A 354 -9.73 2.62 -7.45
CA THR A 354 -10.35 3.68 -8.27
C THR A 354 -10.49 3.25 -9.72
N ALA A 355 -11.37 3.92 -10.46
CA ALA A 355 -11.50 3.79 -11.91
C ALA A 355 -10.37 4.49 -12.70
N SER A 356 -9.36 5.07 -12.03
CA SER A 356 -8.27 5.80 -12.67
C SER A 356 -7.07 4.90 -12.94
N ALA A 357 -6.63 4.86 -14.19
CA ALA A 357 -5.33 4.31 -14.54
C ALA A 357 -4.20 5.16 -13.94
N TYR A 358 -3.09 4.52 -13.56
CA TYR A 358 -1.92 5.20 -13.02
C TYR A 358 -1.15 5.93 -14.13
N HIS A 359 -1.62 7.13 -14.43
CA HIS A 359 -1.02 8.04 -15.41
C HIS A 359 -0.29 9.22 -14.74
N PRO A 360 0.70 9.81 -15.41
CA PRO A 360 1.30 11.07 -14.97
C PRO A 360 0.22 12.15 -14.90
N TYR A 361 0.26 12.96 -13.84
CA TYR A 361 -0.52 14.20 -13.83
C TYR A 361 -0.04 15.15 -14.95
N PRO A 362 -0.92 16.02 -15.49
CA PRO A 362 -0.54 16.98 -16.52
C PRO A 362 0.62 17.87 -16.05
N GLY A 363 1.76 17.80 -16.75
CA GLY A 363 2.97 18.55 -16.40
C GLY A 363 3.94 17.80 -15.48
N PHE A 364 3.67 16.54 -15.13
CA PHE A 364 4.63 15.69 -14.41
C PHE A 364 5.92 15.53 -15.21
N HIS A 365 7.05 15.74 -14.54
CA HIS A 365 8.38 15.44 -15.02
C HIS A 365 9.15 14.71 -13.91
N PRO A 366 9.72 13.52 -14.18
CA PRO A 366 10.49 12.82 -13.17
C PRO A 366 11.74 13.64 -12.80
N PRO A 367 12.18 13.60 -11.53
CA PRO A 367 13.46 14.18 -11.12
C PRO A 367 14.63 13.64 -11.96
N ALA A 368 15.72 14.40 -12.06
CA ALA A 368 16.94 13.91 -12.69
C ALA A 368 17.67 12.88 -11.81
N GLY A 369 18.45 12.00 -12.43
CA GLY A 369 19.28 11.00 -11.74
C GLY A 369 18.51 9.74 -11.32
N ALA A 370 19.16 8.88 -10.54
CA ALA A 370 18.62 7.57 -10.16
C ALA A 370 17.28 7.68 -9.41
N ILE A 371 17.11 8.68 -8.55
CA ILE A 371 15.85 8.91 -7.80
C ILE A 371 14.67 9.14 -8.76
N GLY A 372 14.88 9.67 -9.96
CA GLY A 372 13.84 9.84 -10.98
C GLY A 372 13.19 8.54 -11.47
N GLU A 373 13.82 7.39 -11.23
CA GLU A 373 13.26 6.09 -11.58
C GLU A 373 12.19 5.59 -10.59
N TYR A 374 11.93 6.31 -9.49
CA TYR A 374 11.08 5.84 -8.40
C TYR A 374 9.65 5.52 -8.87
N ASN A 375 9.02 6.44 -9.62
CA ASN A 375 7.60 6.32 -9.98
C ASN A 375 7.34 6.36 -11.49
N GLY A 376 7.91 7.35 -12.21
CA GLY A 376 7.49 7.66 -13.59
C GLY A 376 7.52 6.49 -14.57
N LYS A 377 8.49 5.57 -14.44
CA LYS A 377 8.60 4.38 -15.32
C LYS A 377 7.51 3.33 -15.12
N PHE A 378 6.73 3.43 -14.04
CA PHE A 378 5.66 2.51 -13.70
C PHE A 378 4.27 3.00 -14.13
N MET A 379 4.17 4.18 -14.75
CA MET A 379 2.91 4.82 -15.17
C MET A 379 2.30 4.20 -16.44
N SER A 380 2.10 2.88 -16.43
CA SER A 380 1.45 2.11 -17.49
C SER A 380 0.93 0.78 -16.93
N ASN A 381 -0.23 0.31 -17.41
CA ASN A 381 -0.84 -0.99 -17.07
C ASN A 381 -1.10 -1.22 -15.58
N GLN A 382 -1.38 -0.16 -14.83
CA GLN A 382 -1.69 -0.20 -13.40
C GLN A 382 -2.87 0.72 -13.09
N MET A 383 -3.59 0.41 -12.02
CA MET A 383 -4.72 1.19 -11.52
C MET A 383 -4.36 1.85 -10.19
N VAL A 384 -4.91 3.02 -9.95
CA VAL A 384 -4.68 3.80 -8.73
C VAL A 384 -5.56 3.30 -7.60
N LEU A 385 -4.99 3.22 -6.38
CA LEU A 385 -5.70 3.04 -5.13
C LEU A 385 -5.44 4.20 -4.16
N ARG A 386 -6.42 4.50 -3.30
CA ARG A 386 -6.36 5.61 -2.34
C ARG A 386 -6.69 5.15 -0.91
N GLY A 387 -6.49 6.02 0.08
CA GLY A 387 -6.89 5.81 1.49
C GLY A 387 -5.86 5.15 2.42
N GLY A 388 -4.94 4.33 1.92
CA GLY A 388 -4.09 3.53 2.82
C GLY A 388 -4.83 2.30 3.35
N CYS A 389 -4.14 1.43 4.07
CA CYS A 389 -4.73 0.22 4.63
C CYS A 389 -4.31 -0.01 6.09
N ALA A 390 -4.81 -1.08 6.72
CA ALA A 390 -4.44 -1.46 8.08
C ALA A 390 -2.92 -1.61 8.30
N PHE A 391 -2.14 -1.87 7.24
CA PHE A 391 -0.69 -2.01 7.31
C PHE A 391 0.08 -0.71 7.08
N THR A 392 -0.57 0.32 6.53
CA THR A 392 0.08 1.58 6.17
C THR A 392 0.64 2.26 7.43
N PRO A 393 1.96 2.53 7.50
CA PRO A 393 2.58 3.09 8.70
C PRO A 393 2.06 4.49 9.06
N PRO A 394 2.22 4.90 10.34
CA PRO A 394 1.85 6.25 10.77
C PRO A 394 2.60 7.31 9.96
N ASP A 395 1.94 8.45 9.75
CA ASP A 395 2.46 9.60 9.02
C ASP A 395 2.94 9.27 7.59
N HIS A 396 2.50 8.15 7.01
CA HIS A 396 2.77 7.80 5.62
C HIS A 396 1.68 8.25 4.66
N MET A 397 0.44 8.38 5.15
CA MET A 397 -0.74 8.60 4.33
C MET A 397 -1.04 10.10 4.11
N ARG A 398 -1.61 10.43 2.96
CA ARG A 398 -2.06 11.78 2.57
C ARG A 398 -3.31 11.69 1.71
N ALA A 399 -4.16 12.71 1.70
CA ALA A 399 -5.28 12.77 0.76
C ALA A 399 -4.83 12.65 -0.71
N THR A 400 -3.59 13.05 -1.04
CA THR A 400 -3.02 13.04 -2.39
C THR A 400 -2.23 11.76 -2.73
N TYR A 401 -2.03 10.84 -1.78
CA TYR A 401 -1.19 9.65 -1.98
C TYR A 401 -1.77 8.73 -3.06
N ARG A 402 -0.98 8.42 -4.09
CA ARG A 402 -1.36 7.52 -5.19
C ARG A 402 -0.63 6.19 -5.06
N ASN A 403 -1.28 5.19 -4.48
CA ASN A 403 -0.78 3.82 -4.57
C ASN A 403 -1.20 3.24 -5.93
N PHE A 404 -0.48 2.23 -6.42
CA PHE A 404 -0.75 1.65 -7.73
C PHE A 404 -0.37 0.18 -7.78
N PHE A 405 -1.23 -0.61 -8.41
CA PHE A 405 -0.98 -2.03 -8.66
C PHE A 405 -1.58 -2.46 -10.01
N PRO A 406 -1.08 -3.55 -10.62
CA PRO A 406 -1.73 -4.17 -11.77
C PRO A 406 -3.16 -4.59 -11.45
N HIS A 407 -4.03 -4.59 -12.47
CA HIS A 407 -5.46 -4.89 -12.31
C HIS A 407 -5.75 -6.20 -11.56
N ALA A 408 -4.95 -7.24 -11.81
CA ALA A 408 -5.13 -8.57 -11.22
C ALA A 408 -4.52 -8.74 -9.81
N ALA A 409 -3.88 -7.71 -9.25
CA ALA A 409 -3.24 -7.81 -7.94
C ALA A 409 -4.26 -8.01 -6.82
N ARG A 410 -4.07 -9.05 -6.00
CA ARG A 410 -4.97 -9.41 -4.90
C ARG A 410 -4.29 -9.51 -3.53
N TRP A 411 -2.97 -9.69 -3.50
CA TRP A 411 -2.24 -9.81 -2.22
C TRP A 411 -2.15 -8.49 -1.46
N ALA A 412 -2.22 -7.36 -2.18
CA ALA A 412 -2.41 -6.05 -1.60
C ALA A 412 -3.66 -6.06 -0.70
N LEU A 413 -3.61 -5.33 0.42
CA LEU A 413 -4.77 -5.16 1.30
C LEU A 413 -5.73 -4.13 0.69
N SER A 414 -6.35 -4.52 -0.43
CA SER A 414 -7.23 -3.71 -1.26
C SER A 414 -8.70 -4.09 -1.06
N GLY A 415 -9.57 -3.10 -1.04
CA GLY A 415 -11.02 -3.20 -0.87
C GLY A 415 -11.76 -2.29 -1.85
N VAL A 416 -13.04 -2.04 -1.57
CA VAL A 416 -13.94 -1.35 -2.50
C VAL A 416 -14.75 -0.28 -1.79
N ARG A 417 -14.73 0.94 -2.34
CA ARG A 417 -15.72 1.98 -2.06
C ARG A 417 -16.53 2.23 -3.32
N LEU A 418 -17.85 2.26 -3.19
CA LEU A 418 -18.74 2.52 -4.31
C LEU A 418 -18.89 4.02 -4.55
N ALA A 419 -19.07 4.39 -5.82
CA ALA A 419 -19.51 5.70 -6.25
C ALA A 419 -20.78 5.57 -7.09
N ASP A 420 -21.54 6.66 -7.14
CA ASP A 420 -22.75 6.76 -7.96
C ASP A 420 -22.90 8.21 -8.48
N GLY A 421 -23.70 8.40 -9.52
CA GLY A 421 -23.78 9.66 -10.25
C GLY A 421 -22.55 9.90 -11.14
N GLY A 422 -22.22 11.16 -11.40
CA GLY A 422 -21.17 11.55 -12.35
C GLY A 422 -21.56 11.35 -13.84
N ALA A 423 -22.81 10.97 -14.12
CA ALA A 423 -23.36 10.97 -15.46
C ALA A 423 -23.92 12.36 -15.79
N PRO A 424 -23.75 12.87 -17.02
CA PRO A 424 -24.33 14.15 -17.42
C PRO A 424 -25.86 14.14 -17.19
N PRO A 425 -26.45 15.23 -16.65
CA PRO A 425 -27.90 15.31 -16.51
C PRO A 425 -28.57 15.17 -17.89
N GLY A 426 -29.24 14.03 -18.11
CA GLY A 426 -29.89 13.68 -19.38
C GLY A 426 -29.69 12.25 -19.86
N ALA A 427 -28.76 11.49 -19.27
CA ALA A 427 -28.54 10.07 -19.59
C ALA A 427 -29.30 9.13 -18.65
N SER A 428 -30.61 9.35 -18.49
CA SER A 428 -31.53 8.33 -18.01
C SER A 428 -32.29 7.81 -19.23
N SER A 429 -31.87 6.67 -19.77
CA SER A 429 -32.68 5.91 -20.72
C SER A 429 -33.74 5.09 -19.99
#